data_AF-A0A7J0A744-F1
#
_entry.id   AF-A0A7J0A744-F1
#
_cell.length_a   1.000
_cell.length_b   1.000
_cell.length_c   1.000
_cell.angle_alpha   90.00
_cell.angle_beta   90.00
_cell.angle_gamma   90.00
#
_symmetry.space_group_name_H-M   'P 1'
#
loop_
_entity.id
_entity.type
_entity.pdbx_description
1 polymer ?
#
loop_
_entity_poly.entity_id
_entity_poly.type
_entity_poly.pdbx_seq_one_letter_code
_entity_poly.pdbx_strand_id
1 'polypeptide(L)'
;MQLIRAGTVYRLYNEDAVRGAEILALPLEKPASEKGFTASVEFAKELVDKNLSALVMAGERIVISDLPVKEERAVSEKNEAEEEVHKGIHR
;
A
#
# COMPACT_ATOMS: atom_id res chain seq x y z
N MET A 1 -7.11 5.65 -10.23
CA MET A 1 -6.46 5.16 -9.01
C MET A 1 -6.95 3.77 -8.68
N GLN A 2 -6.05 2.82 -8.44
CA GLN A 2 -6.37 1.43 -8.15
C GLN A 2 -6.11 1.10 -6.68
N LEU A 3 -7.18 0.73 -5.97
CA LEU A 3 -7.18 0.35 -4.57
C LEU A 3 -7.19 -1.19 -4.45
N ILE A 4 -6.18 -1.76 -3.81
CA ILE A 4 -6.05 -3.20 -3.66
C ILE A 4 -6.52 -3.61 -2.26
N ARG A 5 -7.57 -4.41 -2.16
CA ARG A 5 -8.04 -4.97 -0.89
C ARG A 5 -7.17 -6.16 -0.51
N ALA A 6 -6.32 -5.96 0.48
CA ALA A 6 -5.54 -6.99 1.13
C ALA A 6 -6.19 -7.31 2.50
N GLY A 7 -7.17 -8.21 2.48
CA GLY A 7 -7.75 -8.77 3.70
C GLY A 7 -8.53 -7.72 4.50
N THR A 8 -7.89 -7.20 5.55
CA THR A 8 -8.43 -6.17 6.46
C THR A 8 -7.96 -4.76 6.14
N VAL A 9 -7.06 -4.58 5.16
CA VAL A 9 -6.53 -3.28 4.74
C VAL A 9 -6.72 -3.06 3.24
N TYR A 10 -6.67 -1.81 2.83
CA TYR A 10 -6.57 -1.39 1.43
C TYR A 10 -5.20 -0.80 1.18
N ARG A 11 -4.59 -1.15 0.05
CA ARG A 11 -3.27 -0.71 -0.39
C ARG A 11 -3.33 0.02 -1.72
N LEU A 12 -2.53 1.06 -1.82
CA LEU A 12 -2.21 1.80 -3.03
C LEU A 12 -0.72 1.63 -3.30
N TYR A 13 -0.34 1.73 -4.58
CA TYR A 13 1.04 1.55 -5.02
C TYR A 13 1.47 2.64 -5.99
N ASN A 14 2.78 2.92 -6.06
CA ASN A 14 3.41 3.86 -6.99
C ASN A 14 2.75 5.25 -6.99
N GLU A 15 2.36 5.77 -8.15
CA GLU A 15 1.73 7.10 -8.28
C GLU A 15 0.41 7.20 -7.53
N ASP A 16 -0.37 6.12 -7.51
CA ASP A 16 -1.64 6.06 -6.81
C ASP A 16 -1.44 6.17 -5.29
N ALA A 17 -0.34 5.61 -4.77
CA ALA A 17 0.06 5.80 -3.38
C ALA A 17 0.42 7.26 -3.08
N VAL A 18 1.17 7.92 -3.98
CA VAL A 18 1.57 9.31 -3.79
C VAL A 18 0.35 10.24 -3.74
N ARG A 19 -0.54 10.13 -4.73
CA ARG A 19 -1.77 10.93 -4.79
C ARG A 19 -2.72 10.59 -3.64
N GLY A 20 -2.87 9.30 -3.32
CA GLY A 20 -3.69 8.85 -2.22
C GLY A 20 -3.22 9.36 -0.87
N ALA A 21 -1.91 9.34 -0.60
CA ALA A 21 -1.35 9.94 0.61
C ALA A 21 -1.60 11.44 0.68
N GLU A 22 -1.45 12.17 -0.42
CA GLU A 22 -1.69 13.60 -0.46
C GLU A 22 -3.16 13.94 -0.16
N ILE A 23 -4.11 13.22 -0.76
CA ILE A 23 -5.55 13.43 -0.58
C ILE A 23 -6.02 12.97 0.82
N LEU A 24 -5.52 11.82 1.28
CA LEU A 24 -5.92 11.22 2.56
C LEU A 24 -5.09 11.75 3.75
N ALA A 25 -4.08 12.59 3.49
CA ALA A 25 -3.07 13.02 4.45
C ALA A 25 -2.43 11.84 5.22
N LEU A 26 -2.20 10.72 4.51
CA LEU A 26 -1.60 9.52 5.07
C LEU A 26 -0.08 9.50 4.83
N PRO A 27 0.70 8.89 5.73
CA PRO A 27 2.12 8.71 5.50
C PRO A 27 2.34 7.79 4.30
N LEU A 28 3.18 8.25 3.36
CA LEU A 28 3.72 7.42 2.29
C LEU A 28 4.75 6.47 2.87
N GLU A 29 4.50 5.18 2.73
CA GLU A 29 5.49 4.16 3.00
C GLU A 29 6.29 3.88 1.73
N LYS A 30 7.58 3.65 1.88
CA LYS A 30 8.43 3.16 0.79
C LYS A 30 8.58 1.66 1.01
N PRO A 31 8.05 0.80 0.13
CA PRO A 31 8.27 -0.62 0.28
C PRO A 31 9.76 -0.87 0.15
N ALA A 32 10.40 -1.35 1.23
CA ALA A 32 11.85 -1.51 1.31
C ALA A 32 12.39 -2.57 0.33
N SER A 33 11.49 -3.38 -0.25
CA SER A 33 11.82 -4.68 -0.85
C SER A 33 11.13 -4.97 -2.19
N GLU A 34 10.05 -4.26 -2.52
CA GLU A 34 9.28 -4.63 -3.70
C GLU A 34 9.94 -4.08 -4.98
N LYS A 35 10.79 -4.89 -5.64
CA LYS A 35 11.36 -4.57 -6.96
C LYS A 35 10.27 -4.15 -7.95
N GLY A 36 10.13 -2.83 -8.16
CA GLY A 36 9.16 -2.24 -9.08
C GLY A 36 8.15 -1.30 -8.43
N PHE A 37 8.07 -1.25 -7.09
CA PHE A 37 7.21 -0.32 -6.36
C PHE A 37 8.04 0.75 -5.63
N THR A 38 7.73 2.02 -5.89
CA THR A 38 8.49 3.16 -5.32
C THR A 38 7.81 3.78 -4.11
N ALA A 39 6.52 3.50 -3.94
CA ALA A 39 5.66 4.05 -2.91
C ALA A 39 4.49 3.11 -2.65
N SER A 40 4.06 3.03 -1.39
CA SER A 40 2.86 2.32 -0.96
C SER A 40 2.15 3.12 0.12
N VAL A 41 0.81 3.05 0.13
CA VAL A 41 0.00 3.61 1.20
C VAL A 41 -1.03 2.57 1.58
N GLU A 42 -1.17 2.30 2.86
CA GLU A 42 -2.19 1.39 3.36
C GLU A 42 -3.08 2.05 4.41
N PHE A 43 -4.35 1.63 4.43
CA PHE A 43 -5.30 2.05 5.46
C PHE A 43 -6.28 0.93 5.80
N ALA A 44 -6.77 0.95 7.03
CA ALA A 44 -7.73 -0.04 7.51
C ALA A 44 -9.03 -0.01 6.71
N LYS A 45 -9.62 -1.19 6.48
CA LYS A 45 -10.92 -1.34 5.81
C LYS A 45 -12.03 -0.52 6.46
N GLU A 46 -11.97 -0.31 7.77
CA GLU A 46 -12.94 0.52 8.51
C GLU A 46 -12.95 1.98 8.05
N LEU A 47 -11.83 2.48 7.54
CA LEU A 47 -11.70 3.85 7.04
C LEU A 47 -11.98 3.96 5.54
N VAL A 48 -12.35 2.85 4.87
CA VAL A 48 -12.56 2.85 3.42
C VAL A 48 -13.65 3.83 2.99
N ASP A 49 -14.79 3.88 3.68
CA ASP A 49 -15.90 4.74 3.27
C ASP A 49 -15.53 6.23 3.39
N LYS A 50 -14.79 6.58 4.45
CA LYS A 50 -14.27 7.94 4.67
C LYS A 50 -13.24 8.31 3.60
N ASN A 51 -12.30 7.40 3.33
CA ASN A 51 -11.21 7.64 2.39
C ASN A 51 -11.74 7.68 0.94
N LEU A 52 -12.65 6.78 0.57
CA LEU A 52 -13.34 6.81 -0.73
C LEU A 52 -14.08 8.13 -0.91
N SER A 53 -14.77 8.63 0.11
CA SER A 53 -15.45 9.93 0.04
C SER A 53 -14.47 11.07 -0.26
N ALA A 54 -13.33 11.12 0.44
CA ALA A 54 -12.30 12.14 0.21
C ALA A 54 -11.70 12.04 -1.21
N LEU A 55 -11.41 10.84 -1.67
CA LEU A 55 -10.84 10.58 -3.00
C LEU A 55 -11.84 10.94 -4.12
N VAL A 56 -13.12 10.59 -3.97
CA VAL A 56 -14.17 10.96 -4.93
C VAL A 56 -14.41 12.48 -4.93
N MET A 57 -14.37 13.14 -3.77
CA MET A 57 -14.46 14.61 -3.70
C MET A 57 -13.26 15.30 -4.36
N ALA A 58 -12.09 14.68 -4.32
CA ALA A 58 -10.92 15.14 -5.08
C ALA A 58 -11.05 14.92 -6.60
N GLY A 59 -12.14 14.30 -7.07
CA GLY A 59 -12.40 14.01 -8.47
C GLY A 59 -11.72 12.74 -8.98
N GLU A 60 -11.15 11.93 -8.09
CA GLU A 60 -10.44 10.72 -8.46
C GLU A 60 -11.40 9.55 -8.74
N ARG A 61 -11.09 8.78 -9.78
CA ARG A 61 -11.81 7.54 -10.11
C ARG A 61 -11.08 6.37 -9.49
N ILE A 62 -11.80 5.62 -8.65
CA ILE A 62 -11.24 4.56 -7.82
C ILE A 62 -11.69 3.21 -8.37
N VAL A 63 -10.74 2.32 -8.61
CA VAL A 63 -10.99 0.93 -8.99
C VAL A 63 -10.57 0.04 -7.84
N ILE A 64 -11.47 -0.76 -7.28
CA ILE A 64 -11.15 -1.68 -6.19
C ILE A 64 -10.87 -3.07 -6.77
N SER A 65 -9.71 -3.64 -6.43
CA SER A 65 -9.30 -5.01 -6.80
C SER A 65 -9.07 -5.83 -5.54
N ASP A 66 -9.60 -7.05 -5.46
CA ASP A 66 -9.31 -7.94 -4.33
C ASP A 66 -8.01 -8.69 -4.59
N LEU A 67 -7.08 -8.68 -3.61
CA LEU A 67 -5.89 -9.51 -3.66
C LEU A 67 -6.22 -10.90 -3.10
N PRO A 68 -5.99 -11.99 -3.85
CA PRO A 68 -6.22 -13.33 -3.34
C PRO A 68 -5.27 -13.64 -2.17
N VAL A 69 -5.79 -14.26 -1.11
CA VAL A 69 -5.08 -14.58 0.16
C VAL A 69 -3.73 -15.32 -0.03
N LYS A 70 -3.53 -15.99 -1.17
CA LYS A 70 -2.25 -16.63 -1.53
C LYS A 70 -1.13 -15.62 -1.83
N GLU A 71 -1.46 -14.47 -2.38
CA GLU A 71 -0.50 -13.41 -2.73
C GLU A 71 -0.15 -12.55 -1.51
N GLU A 72 -1.07 -12.37 -0.55
CA GLU A 72 -0.77 -11.72 0.74
C GLU A 72 0.35 -12.40 1.52
N ARG A 73 0.33 -13.75 1.58
CA ARG A 73 1.39 -14.52 2.26
C ARG A 73 2.74 -14.35 1.55
N ALA A 74 2.73 -14.35 0.22
CA ALA A 74 3.95 -14.14 -0.56
C ALA A 74 4.52 -12.71 -0.42
N VAL A 75 3.67 -11.69 -0.21
CA VAL A 75 4.10 -10.31 0.06
C VAL A 75 4.63 -10.17 1.48
N SER A 76 3.98 -10.78 2.48
CA SER A 76 4.45 -10.77 3.87
C SER A 76 5.77 -11.53 4.06
N GLU A 77 5.91 -12.70 3.42
CA GLU A 77 7.14 -13.51 3.49
C GLU A 77 8.32 -12.85 2.75
N LYS A 78 8.06 -12.05 1.71
CA LYS A 78 9.12 -11.27 1.03
C LYS A 78 9.58 -10.07 1.84
N ASN A 79 8.68 -9.39 2.54
CA ASN A 79 9.03 -8.24 3.37
C ASN A 79 9.92 -8.63 4.56
N GLU A 80 9.71 -9.79 5.18
CA GLU A 80 10.55 -10.27 6.29
C GLU A 80 11.97 -10.71 5.83
N ALA A 81 12.09 -11.23 4.61
CA ALA A 81 13.38 -11.73 4.11
C ALA A 81 14.38 -10.63 3.72
N GLU A 82 13.93 -9.41 3.45
CA GLU A 82 14.80 -8.31 2.99
C GLU A 82 15.19 -7.30 4.09
N GLU A 83 14.51 -7.28 5.25
CA GLU A 83 14.97 -6.53 6.43
C GLU A 83 16.20 -7.16 7.12
N GLU A 84 16.38 -8.47 7.02
CA GLU A 84 17.51 -9.20 7.64
C GLU A 84 18.86 -9.00 6.89
N VAL A 85 18.89 -8.37 5.71
CA VAL A 85 20.14 -8.20 4.93
C VAL A 85 20.91 -6.92 5.30
N HIS A 86 20.29 -5.95 5.99
CA HIS A 86 20.93 -4.67 6.32
C HIS A 86 21.62 -4.61 7.70
N LYS A 87 21.51 -5.64 8.55
CA LYS A 87 22.19 -5.68 9.87
C LYS A 87 23.59 -6.33 9.86
N GLY A 88 24.10 -6.68 8.68
CA GLY A 88 25.27 -7.56 8.55
C GLY A 88 26.59 -6.92 8.14
N ILE A 89 26.85 -5.62 8.34
CA ILE A 89 28.21 -5.07 8.11
C ILE A 89 28.58 -4.07 9.22
N HIS A 90 29.02 -4.60 10.35
CA HIS A 90 30.01 -3.94 11.20
C HIS A 90 31.17 -4.92 11.35
N ARG A 91 32.27 -4.64 10.65
CA ARG A 91 33.57 -5.24 10.94
C ARG A 91 34.62 -4.15 10.88
#